data_AF-A0A0Q7DJM7-F1
#
_entry.id   AF-A0A0Q7DJM7-F1
#
_cell.length_a   1.000
_cell.length_b   1.000
_cell.length_c   1.000
_cell.angle_alpha   90.00
_cell.angle_beta   90.00
_cell.angle_gamma   90.00
#
_symmetry.space_group_name_H-M   'P 1'
#
loop_
_entity.id
_entity.type
_entity.pdbx_description
1 polymer ?
#
loop_
_entity_poly.entity_id
_entity_poly.type
_entity_poly.pdbx_seq_one_letter_code
_entity_poly.pdbx_strand_id
1 'polypeptide(L)'
;MRLALAFAALLLAAAPATAQSLTGVGVEGNWGCRANVDGARAGLLTIYAGSYGYASANFGSTASGSGTVEMASNGVTFLDGNLVAGAGITNAILGFDDAGRDVLQLYTAEKNVLTCTPRG
;
A
#
# COMPACT_ATOMS: atom_id res chain seq x y z
N MET A 1 -5.69 40.70 -26.92
CA MET A 1 -4.56 39.88 -26.41
C MET A 1 -4.72 39.41 -24.97
N ARG A 2 -5.17 40.25 -24.01
CA ARG A 2 -5.35 39.84 -22.60
C ARG A 2 -6.40 38.75 -22.35
N LEU A 3 -7.51 38.74 -23.10
CA LEU A 3 -8.54 37.70 -22.98
C LEU A 3 -8.10 36.33 -23.50
N ALA A 4 -7.16 36.27 -24.44
CA ALA A 4 -6.68 35.00 -25.00
C ALA A 4 -5.80 34.23 -24.00
N LEU A 5 -5.00 34.95 -23.20
CA LEU A 5 -4.19 34.35 -22.13
C LEU A 5 -5.05 33.81 -20.97
N ALA A 6 -6.16 34.48 -20.65
CA ALA A 6 -7.06 34.05 -19.58
C ALA A 6 -7.77 32.74 -19.92
N PHE A 7 -8.15 32.53 -21.18
CA PHE A 7 -8.76 31.27 -21.63
C PHE A 7 -7.76 30.11 -21.65
N ALA A 8 -6.50 30.35 -22.03
CA ALA A 8 -5.47 29.32 -22.03
C ALA A 8 -5.13 28.83 -20.61
N ALA A 9 -5.14 29.72 -19.61
CA ALA A 9 -4.90 29.36 -18.22
C ALA A 9 -6.03 28.51 -17.61
N LEU A 10 -7.28 28.76 -18.00
CA LEU A 10 -8.44 27.98 -17.51
C LEU A 10 -8.45 26.55 -18.08
N LEU A 11 -7.95 26.36 -19.31
CA LEU A 11 -7.84 25.06 -19.96
C LEU A 11 -6.76 24.17 -19.32
N LEU A 12 -5.70 24.74 -18.74
CA LEU A 12 -4.68 23.98 -18.00
C LEU A 12 -5.13 23.58 -16.58
N ALA A 13 -6.06 24.33 -15.97
CA ALA A 13 -6.60 24.01 -14.65
C ALA A 13 -7.65 22.88 -14.67
N ALA A 14 -8.13 22.51 -15.86
CA ALA A 14 -9.09 21.42 -16.08
C ALA A 14 -8.42 20.10 -16.47
N ALA A 15 -7.08 20.02 -16.45
CA ALA A 15 -6.42 18.72 -16.51
C ALA A 15 -6.91 17.92 -15.29
N PRO A 16 -7.49 16.72 -15.47
CA PRO A 16 -7.78 15.88 -14.34
C PRO A 16 -6.46 15.72 -13.59
N ALA A 17 -6.47 16.06 -12.30
CA ALA A 17 -5.46 15.56 -11.40
C ALA A 17 -5.61 14.04 -11.47
N THR A 18 -4.83 13.43 -12.36
CA THR A 18 -4.47 12.03 -12.25
C THR A 18 -3.63 11.98 -10.98
N ALA A 19 -4.31 12.01 -9.84
CA ALA A 19 -3.76 11.57 -8.58
C ALA A 19 -3.35 10.13 -8.84
N GLN A 20 -2.08 9.99 -9.27
CA GLN A 20 -1.30 8.78 -9.35
C GLN A 20 -2.18 7.56 -9.54
N SER A 21 -2.53 7.24 -10.79
CA SER A 21 -2.98 5.88 -11.05
C SER A 21 -1.83 4.97 -10.61
N LEU A 22 -1.93 4.44 -9.40
CA LEU A 22 -1.16 3.33 -8.85
C LEU A 22 -1.49 2.04 -9.62
N THR A 23 -1.63 2.16 -10.92
CA THR A 23 -1.69 1.07 -11.89
C THR A 23 -0.30 0.95 -12.50
N GLY A 24 0.71 0.89 -11.64
CA GLY A 24 2.01 0.34 -11.98
C GLY A 24 2.02 -1.06 -11.39
N VAL A 25 1.96 -2.08 -12.23
CA VAL A 25 2.05 -3.49 -11.87
C VAL A 25 3.18 -3.66 -10.84
N GLY A 26 2.83 -3.83 -9.57
CA GLY A 26 3.78 -3.75 -8.47
C GLY A 26 3.12 -3.59 -7.10
N VAL A 27 3.92 -3.73 -6.07
CA VAL A 27 3.53 -3.64 -4.65
C VAL A 27 3.42 -2.21 -4.12
N GLU A 28 3.86 -1.21 -4.89
CA GLU A 28 3.72 0.20 -4.52
C GLU A 28 2.25 0.64 -4.54
N GLY A 29 1.86 1.41 -3.54
CA GLY A 29 0.50 1.95 -3.40
C GLY A 29 -0.09 1.80 -2.02
N ASN A 30 -1.39 2.09 -1.94
CA ASN A 30 -2.16 1.99 -0.71
C ASN A 30 -2.97 0.69 -0.71
N TRP A 31 -2.93 -0.01 0.41
CA TRP A 31 -3.48 -1.34 0.58
C TRP A 31 -4.33 -1.41 1.85
N GLY A 32 -5.56 -1.86 1.73
CA GLY A 32 -6.46 -2.10 2.86
C GLY A 32 -6.29 -3.53 3.35
N CYS A 33 -5.77 -3.71 4.56
CA CYS A 33 -5.42 -5.02 5.10
C CYS A 33 -6.51 -5.59 6.01
N ARG A 34 -6.79 -6.88 5.83
CA ARG A 34 -7.63 -7.69 6.73
C ARG A 34 -6.80 -8.82 7.33
N ALA A 35 -7.10 -9.16 8.58
CA ALA A 35 -6.45 -10.27 9.26
C ALA A 35 -7.05 -11.59 8.77
N ASN A 36 -6.20 -12.57 8.45
CA ASN A 36 -6.66 -13.87 7.97
C ASN A 36 -7.26 -14.75 9.08
N VAL A 37 -7.01 -14.41 10.34
CA VAL A 37 -7.49 -15.20 11.50
C VAL A 37 -9.00 -15.06 11.72
N ASP A 38 -9.55 -13.87 11.49
CA ASP A 38 -10.95 -13.52 11.81
C ASP A 38 -11.62 -12.67 10.71
N GLY A 39 -10.88 -12.33 9.66
CA GLY A 39 -11.34 -11.45 8.59
C GLY A 39 -11.47 -9.99 9.01
N ALA A 40 -11.12 -9.59 10.22
CA ALA A 40 -11.31 -8.23 10.71
C ALA A 40 -10.42 -7.23 9.99
N ARG A 41 -10.81 -5.94 10.00
CA ARG A 41 -9.97 -4.86 9.46
C ARG A 41 -8.71 -4.75 10.31
N ALA A 42 -7.55 -4.99 9.71
CA ALA A 42 -6.26 -4.97 10.40
C ALA A 42 -5.58 -3.60 10.32
N GLY A 43 -5.64 -2.95 9.15
CA GLY A 43 -4.97 -1.66 8.98
C GLY A 43 -4.91 -1.18 7.54
N LEU A 44 -4.14 -0.12 7.32
CA LEU A 44 -3.78 0.40 6.00
C LEU A 44 -2.26 0.33 5.85
N LEU A 45 -1.81 -0.21 4.73
CA LEU A 45 -0.41 -0.27 4.34
C LEU A 45 -0.19 0.64 3.14
N THR A 46 0.84 1.48 3.19
CA THR A 46 1.31 2.27 2.06
C THR A 46 2.74 1.86 1.77
N ILE A 47 3.06 1.51 0.53
CA ILE A 47 4.42 1.23 0.08
C ILE A 47 4.77 2.23 -1.00
N TYR A 48 5.92 2.90 -0.85
CA TYR A 48 6.37 3.90 -1.81
C TYR A 48 7.89 4.11 -1.70
N ALA A 49 8.57 4.08 -2.85
CA ALA A 49 9.98 4.49 -2.97
C ALA A 49 10.92 3.80 -1.95
N GLY A 50 10.81 2.48 -1.81
CA GLY A 50 11.66 1.70 -0.89
C GLY A 50 11.34 1.91 0.59
N SER A 51 10.20 2.52 0.91
CA SER A 51 9.70 2.68 2.27
C SER A 51 8.26 2.19 2.39
N TYR A 52 7.83 1.95 3.62
CA TYR A 52 6.44 1.65 3.92
C TYR A 52 5.94 2.44 5.14
N GLY A 53 4.63 2.64 5.20
CA GLY A 53 3.89 3.06 6.38
C GLY A 53 2.73 2.11 6.65
N TYR A 54 2.55 1.72 7.90
CA TYR A 54 1.42 0.89 8.34
C TYR A 54 0.64 1.60 9.45
N ALA A 55 -0.66 1.73 9.25
CA ALA A 55 -1.60 2.23 10.25
C ALA A 55 -2.54 1.12 10.69
N SER A 56 -2.30 0.55 11.87
CA SER A 56 -3.17 -0.46 12.48
C SER A 56 -4.55 0.13 12.77
N ALA A 57 -5.60 -0.70 12.63
CA ALA A 57 -6.94 -0.37 13.06
C ALA A 57 -7.08 -0.32 14.59
N ASN A 58 -6.20 -1.03 15.31
CA ASN A 58 -6.16 -1.06 16.77
C ASN A 58 -5.30 0.09 17.32
N PHE A 59 -5.88 0.93 18.17
CA PHE A 59 -5.18 2.02 18.84
C PHE A 59 -4.04 1.51 19.71
N GLY A 60 -2.88 2.17 19.67
CA GLY A 60 -1.70 1.80 20.45
C GLY A 60 -0.98 0.54 19.96
N SER A 61 -1.36 -0.03 18.81
CA SER A 61 -0.68 -1.19 18.24
C SER A 61 0.79 -0.90 17.95
N THR A 62 1.67 -1.79 18.40
CA THR A 62 3.11 -1.76 18.12
C THR A 62 3.43 -1.94 16.63
N ALA A 63 2.49 -2.48 15.86
CA ALA A 63 2.61 -2.65 14.41
C ALA A 63 2.47 -1.33 13.63
N SER A 64 1.86 -0.30 14.23
CA SER A 64 1.71 1.01 13.59
C SER A 64 3.04 1.74 13.52
N GLY A 65 3.38 2.26 12.35
CA GLY A 65 4.60 3.04 12.13
C GLY A 65 5.10 2.90 10.70
N SER A 66 6.39 3.02 10.51
CA SER A 66 7.03 3.00 9.19
C SER A 66 8.35 2.25 9.22
N GLY A 67 8.87 1.96 8.05
CA GLY A 67 10.19 1.36 7.89
C GLY A 67 10.61 1.33 6.43
N THR A 68 11.71 0.64 6.17
CA THR A 68 12.29 0.45 4.85
C THR A 68 11.89 -0.90 4.26
N VAL A 69 11.80 -0.94 2.94
CA VAL A 69 11.55 -2.17 2.19
C VAL A 69 12.56 -2.36 1.08
N GLU A 70 12.92 -3.61 0.85
CA GLU A 70 13.55 -4.04 -0.39
C GLU A 70 12.48 -4.48 -1.38
N MET A 71 12.47 -3.86 -2.56
CA MET A 71 11.50 -4.13 -3.61
C MET A 71 11.92 -5.34 -4.43
N ALA A 72 10.98 -6.26 -4.67
CA ALA A 72 11.15 -7.41 -5.53
C ALA A 72 10.12 -7.41 -6.67
N SER A 73 10.33 -8.22 -7.71
CA SER A 73 9.44 -8.29 -8.88
C SER A 73 8.01 -8.72 -8.55
N ASN A 74 7.81 -9.43 -7.44
CA ASN A 74 6.53 -10.00 -7.01
C ASN A 74 6.18 -9.66 -5.55
N GLY A 75 6.84 -8.68 -4.94
CA GLY A 75 6.74 -8.52 -3.49
C GLY A 75 7.63 -7.43 -2.91
N VAL A 76 7.63 -7.35 -1.58
CA VAL A 76 8.65 -6.66 -0.80
C VAL A 76 9.16 -7.52 0.34
N THR A 77 10.38 -7.23 0.77
CA THR A 77 10.90 -7.63 2.08
C THR A 77 10.94 -6.39 2.97
N PHE A 78 10.31 -6.46 4.14
CA PHE A 78 10.42 -5.44 5.18
C PHE A 78 11.75 -5.62 5.90
N LEU A 79 12.62 -4.64 5.79
CA LEU A 79 13.98 -4.71 6.36
C LEU A 79 14.01 -4.30 7.83
N ASP A 80 13.15 -3.34 8.20
CA ASP A 80 13.08 -2.78 9.55
C ASP A 80 11.66 -2.28 9.89
N GLY A 81 11.54 -1.58 11.02
CA GLY A 81 10.33 -0.88 11.41
C GLY A 81 9.32 -1.74 12.17
N ASN A 82 8.14 -1.17 12.34
CA ASN A 82 7.09 -1.69 13.23
C ASN A 82 6.44 -3.00 12.76
N LEU A 83 6.43 -3.29 11.46
CA LEU A 83 5.88 -4.56 10.96
C LEU A 83 6.82 -5.71 11.35
N VAL A 84 8.13 -5.51 11.22
CA VAL A 84 9.14 -6.49 11.61
C VAL A 84 9.19 -6.61 13.14
N ALA A 85 9.48 -5.51 13.85
CA ALA A 85 9.71 -5.55 15.30
C ALA A 85 8.43 -5.70 16.13
N GLY A 86 7.32 -5.14 15.66
CA GLY A 86 6.06 -5.07 16.40
C GLY A 86 5.02 -6.12 16.02
N ALA A 87 5.12 -6.73 14.82
CA ALA A 87 4.19 -7.74 14.34
C ALA A 87 4.86 -9.02 13.78
N GLY A 88 6.20 -9.07 13.68
CA GLY A 88 6.92 -10.21 13.12
C GLY A 88 6.70 -10.42 11.62
N ILE A 89 6.14 -9.43 10.92
CA ILE A 89 5.86 -9.49 9.48
C ILE A 89 7.11 -9.07 8.73
N THR A 90 7.64 -9.96 7.90
CA THR A 90 8.93 -9.78 7.22
C THR A 90 8.80 -9.63 5.72
N ASN A 91 7.73 -10.17 5.12
CA ASN A 91 7.58 -10.17 3.66
C ASN A 91 6.15 -9.83 3.26
N ALA A 92 5.99 -9.26 2.07
CA ALA A 92 4.70 -9.20 1.39
C ALA A 92 4.83 -9.69 -0.06
N ILE A 93 3.88 -10.49 -0.53
CA ILE A 93 3.90 -11.10 -1.86
C ILE A 93 2.62 -10.69 -2.59
N LEU A 94 2.79 -10.21 -3.83
CA LEU A 94 1.69 -9.91 -4.73
C LEU A 94 1.13 -11.22 -5.30
N GLY A 95 -0.18 -11.38 -5.21
CA GLY A 95 -0.91 -12.50 -5.77
C GLY A 95 -2.29 -12.07 -6.26
N PHE A 96 -3.15 -13.04 -6.50
CA PHE A 96 -4.51 -12.82 -6.99
C PHE A 96 -5.54 -13.51 -6.09
N ASP A 97 -6.70 -12.90 -5.91
CA ASP A 97 -7.86 -13.56 -5.31
C ASP A 97 -8.59 -14.47 -6.32
N ASP A 98 -9.64 -15.17 -5.85
CA ASP A 98 -10.44 -16.08 -6.69
C ASP A 98 -11.15 -15.37 -7.86
N ALA A 99 -11.29 -14.04 -7.80
CA ALA A 99 -11.86 -13.22 -8.85
C ALA A 99 -10.78 -12.63 -9.78
N GLY A 100 -9.51 -13.01 -9.60
CA GLY A 100 -8.38 -12.52 -10.39
C GLY A 100 -7.94 -11.10 -10.06
N ARG A 101 -8.32 -10.57 -8.89
CA ARG A 101 -7.95 -9.22 -8.45
C ARG A 101 -6.66 -9.25 -7.65
N ASP A 102 -5.82 -8.22 -7.81
CA ASP A 102 -4.57 -8.10 -7.08
C ASP A 102 -4.80 -8.10 -5.57
N VAL A 103 -4.00 -8.90 -4.87
CA VAL A 103 -3.92 -8.92 -3.41
C VAL A 103 -2.47 -8.94 -2.97
N LEU A 104 -2.17 -8.24 -1.89
CA LEU A 104 -0.88 -8.26 -1.24
C LEU A 104 -0.98 -9.07 0.05
N GLN A 105 -0.27 -10.19 0.10
CA GLN A 105 -0.29 -11.14 1.21
C GLN A 105 0.93 -10.90 2.10
N LEU A 106 0.72 -10.65 3.40
CA LEU A 106 1.78 -10.33 4.36
C LEU A 106 2.08 -11.54 5.24
N TYR A 107 3.36 -11.84 5.39
CA TYR A 107 3.85 -13.06 6.02
C TYR A 107 4.69 -12.78 7.26
N THR A 108 4.46 -13.55 8.30
CA THR A 108 5.46 -13.83 9.32
C THR A 108 6.33 -15.01 8.88
N ALA A 109 7.29 -15.43 9.71
CA ALA A 109 8.08 -16.63 9.44
C ALA A 109 7.23 -17.90 9.35
N GLU A 110 6.07 -17.94 10.01
CA GLU A 110 5.23 -19.13 10.11
C GLU A 110 4.13 -19.17 9.04
N LYS A 111 3.50 -18.04 8.71
CA LYS A 111 2.31 -18.02 7.86
C LYS A 111 1.94 -16.65 7.28
N ASN A 112 1.03 -16.69 6.31
CA ASN A 112 0.30 -15.52 5.85
C ASN A 112 -0.68 -15.03 6.95
N VAL A 113 -0.47 -13.82 7.46
CA VAL A 113 -1.27 -13.24 8.54
C VAL A 113 -2.25 -12.18 8.08
N LEU A 114 -1.95 -11.42 7.02
CA LEU A 114 -2.84 -10.40 6.48
C LEU A 114 -2.98 -10.54 4.96
N THR A 115 -4.18 -10.32 4.46
CA THR A 115 -4.44 -10.13 3.03
C THR A 115 -4.90 -8.70 2.80
N CYS A 116 -4.22 -7.98 1.92
CA CYS A 116 -4.50 -6.58 1.64
C CYS A 116 -4.95 -6.40 0.19
N THR A 117 -5.93 -5.53 -0.01
CA THR A 117 -6.48 -5.20 -1.34
C THR A 117 -6.14 -3.76 -1.72
N PRO A 118 -5.90 -3.43 -3.00
CA PRO A 118 -5.61 -2.07 -3.44
C PRO A 118 -6.68 -1.07 -2.98
N ARG A 119 -6.25 0.14 -2.59
CA ARG A 119 -7.12 1.30 -2.34
C ARG A 119 -6.76 2.41 -3.32
N GLY A 120 -7.65 2.67 -4.26
CA GLY A 120 -7.67 3.88 -5.09
C GLY A 120 -8.39 5.03 -4.40
#